data_AF-A0A511FDG9-F1
#
_entry.id   AF-A0A511FDG9-F1
#
_cell.length_a   1.000
_cell.length_b   1.000
_cell.length_c   1.000
_cell.angle_alpha   90.00
_cell.angle_beta   90.00
_cell.angle_gamma   90.00
#
_symmetry.space_group_name_H-M   'P 1'
#
loop_
_entity.id
_entity.type
_entity.pdbx_description
1 polymer ?
#
loop_
_entity_poly.entity_id
_entity_poly.type
_entity_poly.pdbx_seq_one_letter_code
_entity_poly.pdbx_strand_id
1 'polypeptide(L)'
;MESDNSLSAAEPRPMVRGERHTDGPPRRTPHTHHQGRDTAVIIVTRLNGAQFGVNPDLLQRVDSAPDTILTLIDGTKYIVRESMAEVIARVNEHRAQLLARAQEIQAAPTPAVELVRDAPAAADDDGAEDDGDGPLADPVPLRPRSR
;
A
#
# COMPACT_ATOMS: atom_id res chain seq x y z
N MET A 1 49.31 3.61 -44.89
CA MET A 1 47.93 3.50 -45.43
C MET A 1 46.98 3.46 -44.25
N GLU A 2 46.96 4.47 -43.37
CA GLU A 2 46.68 5.89 -43.64
C GLU A 2 45.32 6.10 -44.28
N SER A 3 44.46 6.77 -43.49
CA SER A 3 43.58 7.86 -43.90
C SER A 3 42.45 7.55 -44.88
N ASP A 4 41.22 7.69 -44.39
CA ASP A 4 40.41 8.83 -44.84
C ASP A 4 39.40 9.22 -43.75
N ASN A 5 39.82 10.17 -42.92
CA ASN A 5 38.91 11.02 -42.15
C ASN A 5 38.74 12.29 -42.98
N SER A 6 37.62 12.42 -43.67
CA SER A 6 37.23 13.66 -44.35
C SER A 6 35.95 14.23 -43.73
N LEU A 7 36.15 15.41 -43.15
CA LEU A 7 35.16 16.30 -42.56
C LEU A 7 34.09 16.74 -43.56
N SER A 8 32.88 17.00 -43.06
CA SER A 8 32.03 18.07 -43.60
C SER A 8 31.43 18.87 -42.45
N ALA A 9 31.80 20.16 -42.43
CA ALA A 9 31.37 21.18 -41.49
C ALA A 9 30.21 21.99 -42.07
N ALA A 10 29.26 22.40 -41.22
CA ALA A 10 28.72 23.77 -41.14
C ALA A 10 27.50 23.82 -40.17
N GLU A 11 27.53 24.83 -39.31
CA GLU A 11 26.68 25.14 -38.14
C GLU A 11 25.31 25.81 -38.51
N PRO A 12 24.63 26.61 -37.65
CA PRO A 12 23.85 26.30 -36.44
C PRO A 12 22.41 26.92 -36.45
N ARG A 13 21.65 26.73 -35.34
CA ARG A 13 20.56 27.58 -34.71
C ARG A 13 19.22 26.84 -34.49
N PRO A 14 18.33 27.29 -33.57
CA PRO A 14 18.53 27.83 -32.21
C PRO A 14 17.51 27.28 -31.17
N MET A 15 17.80 27.52 -29.88
CA MET A 15 16.86 27.77 -28.76
C MET A 15 15.67 26.81 -28.50
N VAL A 16 15.77 26.02 -27.43
CA VAL A 16 14.68 25.93 -26.43
C VAL A 16 15.29 26.03 -25.03
N ARG A 17 14.85 27.07 -24.31
CA ARG A 17 15.10 27.33 -22.90
C ARG A 17 13.88 26.80 -22.13
N GLY A 18 14.14 25.99 -21.12
CA GLY A 18 13.12 25.54 -20.15
C GLY A 18 13.36 24.06 -19.83
N GLU A 19 13.40 23.58 -18.61
CA GLU A 19 13.08 24.13 -17.30
C GLU A 19 13.95 23.37 -16.31
N ARG A 20 14.34 24.04 -15.23
CA ARG A 20 15.10 23.44 -14.13
C ARG A 20 14.25 22.33 -13.50
N HIS A 21 14.60 21.09 -13.81
CA HIS A 21 14.15 19.91 -13.08
C HIS A 21 14.68 20.04 -11.66
N THR A 22 13.82 20.49 -10.75
CA THR A 22 14.08 20.40 -9.32
C THR A 22 13.89 18.93 -8.95
N ASP A 23 14.99 18.18 -9.04
CA ASP A 23 15.10 16.83 -8.49
C ASP A 23 15.07 16.96 -6.96
N GLY A 24 13.85 17.10 -6.42
CA GLY A 24 13.61 16.95 -5.00
C GLY A 24 13.91 15.50 -4.63
N PRO A 25 14.57 15.24 -3.49
CA PRO A 25 14.98 13.89 -3.13
C PRO A 25 13.75 12.97 -3.12
N PRO A 26 13.88 11.71 -3.57
CA PRO A 26 12.75 10.82 -3.66
C PRO A 26 12.11 10.73 -2.28
N ARG A 27 10.86 11.20 -2.17
CA ARG A 27 10.02 11.01 -1.00
C ARG A 27 9.86 9.52 -0.83
N ARG A 28 10.77 8.91 -0.06
CA ARG A 28 10.63 7.57 0.47
C ARG A 28 9.32 7.59 1.23
N THR A 29 8.28 7.05 0.61
CA THR A 29 7.06 6.74 1.31
C THR A 29 7.47 5.81 2.44
N PRO A 30 7.15 6.13 3.70
CA PRO A 30 7.30 5.14 4.75
C PRO A 30 6.26 4.07 4.41
N HIS A 31 6.70 2.99 3.77
CA HIS A 31 6.01 1.72 3.86
C HIS A 31 6.08 1.40 5.35
N THR A 32 5.06 1.80 6.09
CA THR A 32 4.90 1.39 7.48
C THR A 32 4.82 -0.12 7.42
N HIS A 33 5.93 -0.78 7.78
CA HIS A 33 5.99 -2.19 8.10
C HIS A 33 4.94 -2.41 9.18
N HIS A 34 3.71 -2.71 8.76
CA HIS A 34 2.70 -3.24 9.62
C HIS A 34 3.12 -4.67 9.91
N GLN A 35 4.02 -4.81 10.87
CA GLN A 35 4.50 -6.07 11.42
C GLN A 35 3.36 -6.92 12.06
N GLY A 36 2.10 -6.47 11.94
CA GLY A 36 0.87 -7.18 12.31
C GLY A 36 -0.16 -7.32 11.17
N ARG A 37 0.19 -7.03 9.90
CA ARG A 37 -0.71 -7.27 8.75
C ARG A 37 -0.62 -8.69 8.16
N ASP A 38 0.35 -9.48 8.62
CA ASP A 38 0.66 -10.79 8.03
C ASP A 38 -0.30 -11.90 8.51
N THR A 39 -1.13 -11.62 9.52
CA THR A 39 -2.13 -12.54 10.08
C THR A 39 -3.45 -12.54 9.31
N ALA A 40 -3.52 -11.95 8.11
CA ALA A 40 -4.75 -11.96 7.32
C ALA A 40 -4.86 -13.18 6.37
N VAL A 41 -3.75 -13.88 6.13
CA VAL A 41 -3.69 -15.00 5.19
C VAL A 41 -2.81 -16.12 5.74
N ILE A 42 -3.10 -17.37 5.34
CA ILE A 42 -2.19 -18.49 5.57
C ILE A 42 -1.30 -18.67 4.33
N ILE A 43 -0.01 -18.90 4.54
CA ILE A 43 0.93 -19.19 3.45
C ILE A 43 0.99 -20.70 3.25
N VAL A 44 0.84 -21.12 2.00
CA VAL A 44 0.95 -22.52 1.55
C VAL A 44 1.82 -22.61 0.30
N THR A 45 2.32 -23.80 0.03
CA THR A 45 3.29 -24.03 -1.04
C THR A 45 2.67 -24.96 -2.09
N ARG A 46 2.66 -24.51 -3.35
CA ARG A 46 2.27 -25.37 -4.46
C ARG A 46 3.28 -26.49 -4.66
N LEU A 47 2.88 -27.55 -5.36
CA LEU A 47 3.78 -28.65 -5.71
C LEU A 47 5.03 -28.21 -6.50
N ASN A 48 4.94 -27.10 -7.26
CA ASN A 48 6.08 -26.51 -7.97
C ASN A 48 7.06 -25.70 -7.07
N GLY A 49 6.78 -25.58 -5.78
CA GLY A 49 7.63 -24.83 -4.83
C GLY A 49 7.29 -23.34 -4.71
N ALA A 50 6.37 -22.82 -5.52
CA ALA A 50 5.90 -21.44 -5.39
C ALA A 50 4.99 -21.31 -4.15
N GLN A 51 5.31 -20.36 -3.29
CA GLN A 51 4.48 -20.01 -2.14
C GLN A 51 3.40 -19.01 -2.53
N PHE A 52 2.23 -19.14 -1.90
CA PHE A 52 1.14 -18.19 -2.08
C PHE A 52 0.30 -18.09 -0.80
N GLY A 53 -0.31 -16.92 -0.61
CA GLY A 53 -1.25 -16.69 0.47
C GLY A 53 -2.65 -17.14 0.09
N VAL A 54 -3.33 -17.82 1.01
CA VAL A 54 -4.74 -18.19 0.90
C VAL A 54 -5.46 -17.58 2.08
N ASN A 55 -6.61 -16.98 1.82
CA ASN A 55 -7.51 -16.59 2.90
C ASN A 55 -8.16 -17.85 3.48
N PRO A 56 -7.91 -18.20 4.75
CA PRO A 56 -8.47 -19.41 5.36
C PRO A 56 -9.99 -19.38 5.48
N ASP A 57 -10.63 -18.20 5.47
CA ASP A 57 -12.09 -18.07 5.54
C ASP A 57 -12.78 -18.35 4.21
N LEU A 58 -12.04 -18.35 3.10
CA LEU A 58 -12.54 -18.74 1.78
C LEU A 58 -12.33 -20.22 1.48
N LEU A 59 -11.68 -20.97 2.38
CA LEU A 59 -11.54 -22.41 2.23
C LEU A 59 -12.88 -23.10 2.45
N GLN A 60 -13.36 -23.75 1.42
CA GLN A 60 -14.58 -24.55 1.47
C GLN A 60 -14.28 -25.98 1.93
N ARG A 61 -13.20 -26.58 1.42
CA ARG A 61 -12.82 -27.97 1.71
C ARG A 61 -11.32 -28.18 1.58
N VAL A 62 -10.79 -29.06 2.40
CA VAL A 62 -9.45 -29.64 2.26
C VAL A 62 -9.63 -31.14 2.06
N ASP A 63 -9.06 -31.70 1.01
CA ASP A 63 -9.10 -33.14 0.69
C ASP A 63 -7.68 -33.70 0.64
N SER A 64 -7.51 -34.97 1.04
CA SER A 64 -6.23 -35.69 0.93
C SER A 64 -6.32 -36.70 -0.20
N ALA A 65 -5.60 -36.45 -1.30
CA ALA A 65 -5.56 -37.35 -2.46
C ALA A 65 -4.22 -37.23 -3.21
N PRO A 66 -3.40 -38.29 -3.21
CA PRO A 66 -2.14 -38.39 -2.42
C PRO A 66 -1.47 -37.08 -1.94
N ASP A 67 -1.67 -35.99 -2.66
CA ASP A 67 -1.36 -34.61 -2.29
C ASP A 67 -2.58 -33.93 -1.67
N THR A 68 -2.40 -32.77 -1.03
CA THR A 68 -3.52 -32.03 -0.41
C THR A 68 -4.16 -31.08 -1.41
N ILE A 69 -5.49 -31.12 -1.53
CA ILE A 69 -6.28 -30.25 -2.40
C ILE A 69 -7.07 -29.26 -1.55
N LEU A 70 -6.83 -27.98 -1.76
CA LEU A 70 -7.61 -26.87 -1.20
C LEU A 70 -8.68 -26.46 -2.21
N THR A 71 -9.96 -26.56 -1.83
CA THR A 71 -11.07 -26.05 -2.63
C THR A 71 -11.61 -24.79 -1.97
N LEU A 72 -11.65 -23.69 -2.72
CA LEU A 72 -12.22 -22.41 -2.29
C LEU A 72 -13.72 -22.35 -2.60
N ILE A 73 -14.42 -21.40 -1.97
CA ILE A 73 -15.87 -21.21 -2.16
C ILE A 73 -16.27 -20.86 -3.60
N ASP A 74 -15.36 -20.33 -4.40
CA ASP A 74 -15.55 -20.02 -5.81
C ASP A 74 -15.39 -21.26 -6.73
N GLY A 75 -15.04 -22.42 -6.14
CA GLY A 75 -14.74 -23.65 -6.86
C GLY A 75 -13.28 -23.76 -7.32
N THR A 76 -12.44 -22.74 -7.08
CA THR A 76 -11.02 -22.78 -7.41
C THR A 76 -10.32 -23.85 -6.57
N LYS A 77 -9.44 -24.63 -7.21
CA LYS A 77 -8.69 -25.71 -6.55
C LYS A 77 -7.19 -25.45 -6.60
N TYR A 78 -6.51 -25.65 -5.46
CA TYR A 78 -5.06 -25.62 -5.38
C TYR A 78 -4.54 -26.94 -4.82
N ILE A 79 -3.48 -27.45 -5.44
CA ILE A 79 -2.74 -28.61 -4.93
C ILE A 79 -1.51 -28.09 -4.22
N VAL A 80 -1.39 -28.45 -2.95
CA VAL A 80 -0.36 -27.95 -2.03
C VAL A 80 0.47 -29.10 -1.47
N ARG A 81 1.70 -28.77 -1.04
CA ARG A 81 2.65 -29.74 -0.45
C ARG A 81 2.32 -30.05 1.01
N GLU A 82 1.73 -29.08 1.69
CA GLU A 82 1.33 -29.20 3.09
C GLU A 82 0.25 -30.29 3.24
N SER A 83 0.36 -31.09 4.28
CA SER A 83 -0.67 -32.08 4.60
C SER A 83 -1.97 -31.40 5.07
N MET A 84 -3.09 -32.11 4.95
CA MET A 84 -4.38 -31.72 5.52
C MET A 84 -4.25 -31.23 6.98
N ALA A 85 -3.53 -31.99 7.81
CA ALA A 85 -3.36 -31.66 9.23
C ALA A 85 -2.61 -30.34 9.43
N GLU A 86 -1.55 -30.09 8.66
CA GLU A 86 -0.81 -28.84 8.76
C GLU A 86 -1.61 -27.63 8.24
N VAL A 87 -2.43 -27.82 7.21
CA VAL A 87 -3.34 -26.76 6.72
C VAL A 87 -4.34 -26.40 7.82
N ILE A 88 -4.96 -27.40 8.46
CA ILE A 88 -5.91 -27.19 9.57
C ILE A 88 -5.21 -26.48 10.74
N ALA A 89 -3.99 -26.89 11.09
CA ALA A 89 -3.22 -26.24 12.15
C ALA A 89 -2.95 -24.76 11.84
N ARG A 90 -2.52 -24.43 10.61
CA ARG A 90 -2.31 -23.05 10.17
C ARG A 90 -3.59 -22.21 10.21
N VAL A 91 -4.73 -22.78 9.81
CA VAL A 91 -6.05 -22.11 9.89
C VAL A 91 -6.42 -21.80 11.34
N ASN A 92 -6.24 -22.75 12.26
CA ASN A 92 -6.56 -22.55 13.66
C ASN A 92 -5.63 -21.50 14.31
N GLU A 93 -4.34 -21.58 14.04
CA GLU A 93 -3.35 -20.62 14.51
C GLU A 93 -3.68 -19.20 14.04
N HIS A 94 -4.01 -19.04 12.75
CA HIS A 94 -4.43 -17.77 12.18
C HIS A 94 -5.65 -17.18 12.91
N ARG A 95 -6.68 -18.00 13.16
CA ARG A 95 -7.88 -17.56 13.89
C ARG A 95 -7.57 -17.18 15.34
N ALA A 96 -6.72 -17.95 16.01
CA ALA A 96 -6.29 -17.67 17.38
C ALA A 96 -5.54 -16.33 17.45
N GLN A 97 -4.61 -16.10 16.53
CA GLN A 97 -3.87 -14.84 16.44
C GLN A 97 -4.80 -13.66 16.14
N LEU A 98 -5.75 -13.81 15.21
CA LEU A 98 -6.73 -12.76 14.91
C LEU A 98 -7.55 -12.38 16.16
N LEU A 99 -8.02 -13.36 16.92
CA LEU A 99 -8.76 -13.14 18.16
C LEU A 99 -7.89 -12.49 19.24
N ALA A 100 -6.66 -12.95 19.42
CA ALA A 100 -5.71 -12.36 20.38
C ALA A 100 -5.44 -10.89 20.05
N ARG A 101 -5.21 -10.57 18.77
CA ARG A 101 -5.02 -9.19 18.31
C ARG A 101 -6.25 -8.32 18.54
N ALA A 102 -7.44 -8.84 18.28
CA ALA A 102 -8.68 -8.12 18.53
C ALA A 102 -8.84 -7.78 20.03
N GLN A 103 -8.47 -8.70 20.93
CA GLN A 103 -8.49 -8.47 22.37
C GLN A 103 -7.46 -7.42 22.82
N GLU A 104 -6.23 -7.45 22.28
CA GLU A 104 -5.19 -6.45 22.55
C GLU A 104 -5.66 -5.03 22.22
N ILE A 105 -6.31 -4.85 21.06
CA ILE A 105 -6.82 -3.54 20.61
C ILE A 105 -7.90 -3.02 21.56
N GLN A 106 -8.77 -3.88 22.08
CA GLN A 106 -9.83 -3.50 23.01
C GLN A 106 -9.31 -3.24 24.44
N ALA A 107 -8.25 -3.94 24.84
CA ALA A 107 -7.62 -3.76 26.15
C ALA A 107 -6.68 -2.55 26.20
N ALA A 108 -6.24 -2.05 25.04
CA ALA A 108 -5.41 -0.86 24.98
C ALA A 108 -6.19 0.37 25.49
N PRO A 109 -5.58 1.22 26.34
CA PRO A 109 -6.20 2.49 26.70
C PRO A 109 -6.48 3.27 25.41
N THR A 110 -7.70 3.78 25.30
CA THR A 110 -8.13 4.58 24.15
C THR A 110 -7.05 5.62 23.84
N PRO A 111 -6.49 5.65 22.61
CA PRO A 111 -5.48 6.64 22.29
C PRO A 111 -6.07 8.00 22.59
N ALA A 112 -5.43 8.75 23.48
CA ALA A 112 -5.85 10.10 23.82
C ALA A 112 -5.76 10.92 22.53
N VAL A 113 -6.90 11.11 21.88
CA VAL A 113 -6.99 11.91 20.67
C VAL A 113 -6.89 13.36 21.13
N GLU A 114 -5.70 13.95 20.99
CA GLU A 114 -5.49 15.36 21.32
C GLU A 114 -6.04 16.22 20.19
N LEU A 115 -6.97 17.12 20.52
CA LEU A 115 -7.52 18.07 19.56
C LEU A 115 -6.42 19.04 19.13
N VAL A 116 -5.92 18.90 17.90
CA VAL A 116 -5.09 19.93 17.27
C VAL A 116 -5.98 21.14 17.04
N ARG A 117 -5.79 22.17 17.87
CA ARG A 117 -6.45 23.46 17.65
C ARG A 117 -5.88 24.09 16.39
N ASP A 118 -6.74 24.54 15.48
CA ASP A 118 -6.32 25.37 14.38
C ASP A 118 -5.60 26.60 14.95
N ALA A 119 -4.37 26.84 14.48
CA ALA A 119 -3.62 28.00 14.90
C ALA A 119 -4.36 29.25 14.42
N PRO A 120 -4.64 30.25 15.28
CA PRO A 120 -5.13 31.51 14.78
C PRO A 120 -4.07 32.05 13.83
N ALA A 121 -4.49 32.30 12.58
CA ALA A 121 -3.69 33.05 11.63
C ALA A 121 -3.17 34.29 12.36
N ALA A 122 -1.85 34.47 12.32
CA ALA A 122 -1.14 35.49 13.06
C ALA A 122 -1.89 36.83 12.95
N ALA A 123 -2.16 37.43 14.11
CA ALA A 123 -2.63 38.80 14.18
C ALA A 123 -1.52 39.69 13.61
N ASP A 124 -1.70 40.13 12.38
CA ASP A 124 -1.06 41.34 11.89
C ASP A 124 -1.82 42.51 12.51
N ASP A 125 -1.20 43.09 13.53
CA ASP A 125 -1.56 44.36 14.14
C ASP A 125 -1.33 45.48 13.12
N ASP A 126 -2.42 46.10 12.65
CA ASP A 126 -2.60 47.55 12.50
C ASP A 126 -3.55 47.91 11.34
N GLY A 127 -4.84 48.07 11.70
CA GLY A 127 -5.70 49.14 11.18
C GLY A 127 -6.29 49.02 9.77
N ALA A 128 -7.49 48.44 9.66
CA ALA A 128 -8.63 48.98 8.90
C ALA A 128 -9.84 48.05 9.11
N GLU A 129 -11.03 48.63 9.26
CA GLU A 129 -12.29 47.90 9.40
C GLU A 129 -12.51 46.98 8.19
N ASP A 130 -12.58 45.65 8.42
CA ASP A 130 -13.01 44.67 7.43
C ASP A 130 -14.08 43.78 8.08
N ASP A 131 -15.33 44.06 7.74
CA ASP A 131 -16.50 43.26 8.12
C ASP A 131 -16.36 41.87 7.47
N GLY A 132 -15.81 40.92 8.22
CA GLY A 132 -15.45 39.56 7.79
C GLY A 132 -16.64 38.63 7.48
N ASP A 133 -17.57 39.06 6.64
CA ASP A 133 -18.48 38.20 5.86
C ASP A 133 -17.83 37.86 4.51
N GLY A 134 -16.58 37.38 4.55
CA GLY A 134 -15.84 36.95 3.38
C GLY A 134 -16.30 35.56 2.94
N PRO A 135 -16.53 35.30 1.63
CA PRO A 135 -17.03 34.01 1.17
C PRO A 135 -16.03 32.90 1.49
N LEU A 136 -16.53 31.82 2.10
CA LEU A 136 -15.81 30.56 2.29
C LEU A 136 -15.18 30.13 0.96
N ALA A 137 -13.88 29.80 0.98
CA ALA A 137 -13.18 29.32 -0.20
C ALA A 137 -13.89 28.10 -0.82
N ASP A 138 -13.91 28.04 -2.14
CA ASP A 138 -14.61 26.99 -2.87
C ASP A 138 -14.10 25.59 -2.47
N PRO A 139 -15.02 24.62 -2.23
CA PRO A 139 -14.64 23.29 -1.81
C PRO A 139 -13.77 22.60 -2.87
N VAL A 140 -12.68 21.98 -2.41
CA VAL A 140 -11.72 21.28 -3.29
C VAL A 140 -12.44 20.16 -4.07
N PRO A 141 -12.45 20.20 -5.41
CA PRO A 141 -13.19 19.21 -6.20
C PRO A 141 -12.52 17.83 -6.12
N LEU A 142 -13.29 16.83 -5.70
CA LEU A 142 -12.86 15.43 -5.68
C LEU A 142 -12.69 14.92 -7.11
N ARG A 143 -11.46 14.60 -7.50
CA ARG A 143 -11.19 13.95 -8.79
C ARG A 143 -11.50 12.45 -8.70
N PRO A 144 -12.30 11.89 -9.63
CA PRO A 144 -12.54 10.46 -9.67
C PRO A 144 -11.22 9.73 -9.92
N ARG A 145 -10.98 8.65 -9.17
CA ARG A 145 -9.86 7.74 -9.43
C ARG A 145 -10.11 7.05 -10.78
N SER A 146 -9.19 7.22 -11.71
CA SER A 146 -9.19 6.56 -13.02
C SER A 146 -9.18 5.05 -12.83
N ARG A 147 -10.18 4.39 -13.43
CA ARG A 147 -10.39 2.95 -13.47
C ARG A 147 -9.50 2.31 -14.54
#